data_AF-A0A3N5R8J6-F1
#
_entry.id   AF-A0A3N5R8J6-F1
#
_cell.length_a   1.000
_cell.length_b   1.000
_cell.length_c   1.000
_cell.angle_alpha   90.00
_cell.angle_beta   90.00
_cell.angle_gamma   90.00
#
_symmetry.space_group_name_H-M   'P 1'
#
loop_
_entity.id
_entity.type
_entity.pdbx_description
1 polymer ?
#
loop_
_entity_poly.entity_id
_entity_poly.type
_entity_poly.pdbx_seq_one_letter_code
_entity_poly.pdbx_strand_id
1 'polypeptide(L)'
;MKVRVGFVSNSSSSSFVVIGVDKVTDEDLKRMYPDADEDDLYDVIERDGYCMLWEEEIFGIKIAEKYSDDEMEFKEITLDEFARMVQKVSDKTGKDLKKIKIFTGERSC
;
A
#
# COMPACT_ATOMS: atom_id res chain seq x y z
N MET A 1 -11.96 10.13 16.21
CA MET A 1 -11.40 8.77 16.43
C MET A 1 -9.97 8.78 15.91
N LYS A 2 -9.02 8.11 16.57
CA LYS A 2 -7.60 8.05 16.15
C LYS A 2 -7.21 6.60 15.87
N VAL A 3 -6.46 6.35 14.79
CA VAL A 3 -5.88 5.03 14.49
C VAL A 3 -4.40 5.08 14.87
N ARG A 4 -3.95 4.16 15.73
CA ARG A 4 -2.54 3.99 16.10
C ARG A 4 -2.04 2.71 15.46
N VAL A 5 -0.94 2.79 14.74
CA VAL A 5 -0.29 1.64 14.11
C VAL A 5 1.03 1.41 14.84
N GLY A 6 1.30 0.18 15.25
CA GLY A 6 2.54 -0.22 15.89
C GLY A 6 2.82 -1.68 15.59
N PHE A 7 4.07 -1.97 15.27
CA PHE A 7 4.54 -3.32 14.97
C PHE A 7 5.68 -3.70 15.91
N VAL A 8 5.76 -4.99 16.23
CA VAL A 8 6.90 -5.60 16.93
C VAL A 8 7.41 -6.69 16.00
N SER A 9 8.46 -6.40 15.24
CA SER A 9 9.11 -7.38 14.36
C SER A 9 10.29 -8.01 15.11
N ASN A 10 10.31 -9.34 15.16
CA ASN A 10 11.44 -10.14 15.65
C ASN A 10 11.87 -11.07 14.50
N SER A 11 13.15 -11.08 14.12
CA SER A 11 13.72 -11.83 12.97
C SER A 11 13.40 -11.20 11.60
N SER A 12 14.29 -11.40 10.60
CA SER A 12 14.32 -10.84 9.22
C SER A 12 12.96 -10.74 8.51
N SER A 13 12.14 -9.80 8.95
CA SER A 13 10.76 -9.64 8.52
C SER A 13 10.37 -8.18 8.61
N SER A 14 9.51 -7.75 7.69
CA SER A 14 8.91 -6.43 7.73
C SER A 14 7.40 -6.52 7.89
N SER A 15 6.86 -5.63 8.70
CA SER A 15 5.41 -5.50 8.88
C SER A 15 4.89 -4.30 8.11
N PHE A 16 3.69 -4.39 7.54
CA PHE A 16 3.11 -3.33 6.73
C PHE A 16 1.65 -3.04 7.07
N VAL A 17 1.24 -1.80 6.81
CA VAL A 17 -0.17 -1.44 6.63
C VAL A 17 -0.35 -0.75 5.28
N VAL A 18 -1.29 -1.25 4.49
CA VAL A 18 -1.63 -0.72 3.16
C VAL A 18 -3.13 -0.41 3.10
N ILE A 19 -3.47 0.77 2.59
CA ILE A 19 -4.85 1.07 2.17
C ILE A 19 -4.91 0.76 0.69
N GLY A 20 -5.72 -0.23 0.27
CA GLY A 20 -5.63 -0.73 -1.09
C GLY A 20 -6.83 -1.54 -1.56
N VAL A 21 -6.64 -2.18 -2.70
CA VAL A 21 -7.54 -3.17 -3.29
C VAL A 21 -6.79 -4.48 -3.55
N ASP A 22 -7.44 -5.61 -3.32
CA ASP A 22 -6.92 -6.95 -3.63
C ASP A 22 -7.31 -7.39 -5.05
N LYS A 23 -6.57 -8.37 -5.57
CA LYS A 23 -6.82 -9.03 -6.87
C LYS A 23 -6.69 -8.09 -8.05
N VAL A 24 -5.64 -7.26 -8.03
CA VAL A 24 -5.30 -6.40 -9.17
C VAL A 24 -4.62 -7.24 -10.23
N THR A 25 -5.16 -7.20 -11.45
CA THR A 25 -4.64 -7.94 -12.60
C THR A 25 -3.65 -7.10 -13.40
N ASP A 26 -2.87 -7.74 -14.27
CA ASP A 26 -2.00 -7.05 -15.24
C ASP A 26 -2.78 -6.07 -16.13
N GLU A 27 -4.02 -6.40 -16.49
CA GLU A 27 -4.90 -5.50 -17.26
C GLU A 27 -5.28 -4.25 -16.45
N ASP A 28 -5.54 -4.41 -15.14
CA ASP A 28 -5.77 -3.27 -14.25
C ASP A 28 -4.50 -2.41 -14.13
N LEU A 29 -3.31 -3.02 -14.02
CA LEU A 29 -2.02 -2.31 -13.99
C LEU A 29 -1.75 -1.55 -15.29
N LYS A 30 -1.93 -2.17 -16.45
CA LYS A 30 -1.80 -1.54 -17.78
C LYS A 30 -2.79 -0.40 -17.97
N ARG A 31 -4.00 -0.47 -17.40
CA ARG A 31 -4.94 0.66 -17.38
C ARG A 31 -4.44 1.81 -16.51
N MET A 32 -3.87 1.50 -15.34
CA MET A 32 -3.38 2.50 -14.38
C MET A 32 -2.07 3.18 -14.81
N TYR A 33 -1.24 2.45 -15.56
CA TYR A 33 0.09 2.87 -16.03
C TYR A 33 0.30 2.41 -17.48
N PRO A 34 -0.39 3.02 -18.46
CA PRO A 34 -0.35 2.58 -19.86
C PRO A 34 1.02 2.78 -20.54
N ASP A 35 1.81 3.73 -20.04
CA ASP A 35 3.10 4.11 -20.62
C ASP A 35 4.30 3.52 -19.83
N ALA A 36 4.04 2.74 -18.78
CA ALA A 36 5.10 2.10 -18.01
C ALA A 36 5.52 0.78 -18.67
N ASP A 37 6.81 0.60 -18.87
CA ASP A 37 7.38 -0.70 -19.24
C ASP A 37 7.30 -1.66 -18.04
N GLU A 38 7.27 -2.96 -18.29
CA GLU A 38 7.19 -3.98 -17.23
C GLU A 38 8.42 -3.92 -16.31
N ASP A 39 9.59 -3.60 -16.87
CA ASP A 39 10.85 -3.46 -16.12
C ASP A 39 10.87 -2.23 -15.19
N ASP A 40 10.14 -1.16 -15.54
CA ASP A 40 10.11 0.11 -14.79
C ASP A 40 8.83 0.28 -13.95
N LEU A 41 7.87 -0.63 -14.08
CA LEU A 41 6.53 -0.49 -13.51
C LEU A 41 6.57 -0.30 -11.99
N TYR A 42 7.47 -1.01 -11.30
CA TYR A 42 7.67 -0.88 -9.86
C TYR A 42 8.08 0.54 -9.46
N ASP A 43 9.11 1.08 -10.11
CA ASP A 43 9.63 2.42 -9.84
C ASP A 43 8.61 3.51 -10.16
N VAL A 44 7.82 3.33 -11.22
CA VAL A 44 6.74 4.25 -11.58
C VAL A 44 5.63 4.24 -10.52
N ILE A 45 5.23 3.06 -10.04
CA ILE A 45 4.21 2.90 -8.97
C ILE A 45 4.67 3.60 -7.69
N GLU A 46 5.92 3.35 -7.26
CA GLU A 46 6.47 3.98 -6.04
C GLU A 46 6.62 5.49 -6.17
N ARG A 47 7.06 5.97 -7.33
CA ARG A 47 7.19 7.42 -7.60
C ARG A 47 5.85 8.14 -7.57
N ASP A 48 4.76 7.48 -7.94
CA ASP A 48 3.39 8.02 -7.86
C ASP A 48 2.80 7.91 -6.42
N GLY A 49 3.58 7.40 -5.47
CA GLY A 49 3.22 7.28 -4.06
C GLY A 49 2.31 6.07 -3.75
N TYR A 50 2.29 5.07 -4.64
CA TYR A 50 1.58 3.81 -4.44
C TYR A 50 2.58 2.68 -4.19
N CYS A 51 2.06 1.50 -3.86
CA CYS A 51 2.83 0.27 -3.77
C CYS A 51 2.03 -0.88 -4.38
N MET A 52 2.77 -1.88 -4.89
CA MET A 52 2.23 -3.17 -5.30
C MET A 52 2.88 -4.27 -4.47
N LEU A 53 2.06 -5.04 -3.75
CA LEU A 53 2.48 -6.29 -3.12
C LEU A 53 2.13 -7.41 -4.10
N TRP A 54 3.13 -7.87 -4.84
CA TRP A 54 2.94 -8.75 -6.00
C TRP A 54 2.45 -10.15 -5.62
N GLU A 55 2.96 -10.73 -4.53
CA GLU A 55 2.56 -12.07 -4.09
C GLU A 55 1.11 -12.12 -3.62
N GLU A 56 0.63 -11.03 -3.02
CA GLU A 56 -0.73 -10.89 -2.51
C GLU A 56 -1.71 -10.22 -3.49
N GLU A 57 -1.21 -9.77 -4.65
CA GLU A 57 -1.96 -9.00 -5.65
C GLU A 57 -2.64 -7.74 -5.06
N ILE A 58 -1.95 -7.03 -4.14
CA ILE A 58 -2.48 -5.85 -3.45
C ILE A 58 -1.86 -4.58 -4.04
N PHE A 59 -2.70 -3.69 -4.54
CA PHE A 59 -2.31 -2.33 -4.95
C PHE A 59 -2.86 -1.31 -3.96
N GLY A 60 -2.04 -0.34 -3.53
CA GLY A 60 -2.52 0.67 -2.60
C GLY A 60 -1.49 1.71 -2.19
N ILE A 61 -1.76 2.37 -1.07
CA ILE A 61 -0.87 3.33 -0.42
C ILE A 61 -0.37 2.70 0.87
N LYS A 62 0.96 2.57 1.00
CA LYS A 62 1.60 2.09 2.23
C LYS A 62 1.58 3.19 3.28
N ILE A 63 0.84 2.99 4.37
CA ILE A 63 0.73 3.99 5.43
C ILE A 63 1.80 3.82 6.51
N ALA A 64 2.23 2.58 6.73
CA ALA A 64 3.30 2.22 7.64
C ALA A 64 4.04 0.98 7.13
N GLU A 65 5.35 0.96 7.34
CA GLU A 65 6.23 -0.19 7.14
C GLU A 65 7.29 -0.20 8.22
N LYS A 66 7.66 -1.39 8.69
CA LYS A 66 8.72 -1.53 9.69
C LYS A 66 9.58 -2.71 9.35
N TYR A 67 10.89 -2.51 9.19
CA TYR A 67 11.86 -3.60 9.10
C TYR A 67 12.40 -3.94 10.50
N SER A 68 12.92 -5.16 10.65
CA SER A 68 13.43 -5.67 11.94
C SER A 68 14.54 -4.80 12.56
N ASP A 69 15.29 -4.09 11.71
CA ASP A 69 16.48 -3.34 12.11
C ASP A 69 16.20 -1.84 12.31
N ASP A 70 14.95 -1.41 12.07
CA ASP A 70 14.59 0.00 12.16
C ASP A 70 14.10 0.40 13.56
N GLU A 71 14.49 1.59 14.03
CA GLU A 71 13.95 2.18 15.26
C GLU A 71 12.45 2.46 15.18
N MET A 72 11.69 2.24 16.25
CA MET A 72 10.24 2.49 16.28
C MET A 72 9.89 3.88 15.73
N GLU A 73 9.23 3.92 14.57
CA GLU A 73 8.73 5.18 14.00
C GLU A 73 7.29 5.41 14.44
N PHE A 74 7.04 6.56 15.06
CA PHE A 74 5.69 6.96 15.45
C PHE A 74 5.08 7.84 14.35
N LYS A 75 4.07 7.31 13.65
CA LYS A 75 3.34 8.04 12.62
C LYS A 75 1.86 8.12 13.00
N GLU A 76 1.34 9.33 13.06
CA GLU A 76 -0.10 9.58 13.20
C GLU A 76 -0.69 9.96 11.84
N ILE A 77 -1.89 9.48 11.57
CA ILE A 77 -2.71 9.89 10.43
C ILE A 77 -4.10 10.25 10.93
N THR A 78 -4.59 11.39 10.46
CA THR A 78 -5.97 11.84 10.72
C THR A 78 -6.96 11.05 9.86
N LEU A 79 -8.24 11.05 10.26
CA LEU A 79 -9.29 10.43 9.44
C LEU A 79 -9.47 11.15 8.10
N ASP A 80 -9.20 12.45 8.04
CA ASP A 80 -9.28 13.23 6.80
C ASP A 80 -8.17 12.83 5.83
N GLU A 81 -6.94 12.64 6.32
CA GLU A 81 -5.84 12.10 5.52
C GLU A 81 -6.14 10.69 5.05
N PHE A 82 -6.66 9.84 5.95
CA PHE A 82 -7.08 8.48 5.60
C PHE A 82 -8.15 8.49 4.50
N ALA A 83 -9.18 9.31 4.63
CA ALA A 83 -10.25 9.44 3.63
C ALA A 83 -9.71 9.92 2.27
N ARG A 84 -8.74 10.85 2.27
CA ARG A 84 -8.06 11.29 1.04
C ARG A 84 -7.24 10.17 0.41
N MET A 85 -6.55 9.36 1.20
CA MET A 85 -5.80 8.19 0.70
C MET A 85 -6.75 7.16 0.08
N VAL A 86 -7.87 6.86 0.74
CA VAL A 86 -8.92 6.00 0.19
C VAL A 86 -9.46 6.54 -1.13
N GLN A 87 -9.75 7.85 -1.21
CA GLN A 87 -10.23 8.45 -2.46
C GLN A 87 -9.19 8.36 -3.57
N LYS A 88 -7.91 8.62 -3.28
CA LYS A 88 -6.81 8.47 -4.25
C LYS A 88 -6.73 7.06 -4.82
N VAL A 89 -6.81 6.03 -3.97
CA VAL A 89 -6.82 4.63 -4.40
C VAL A 89 -8.04 4.33 -5.26
N SER A 90 -9.22 4.85 -4.89
CA SER A 90 -10.45 4.70 -5.69
C SER A 90 -10.30 5.30 -7.07
N ASP A 91 -9.80 6.54 -7.16
CA ASP A 91 -9.64 7.28 -8.41
C ASP A 91 -8.60 6.61 -9.31
N LYS A 92 -7.47 6.16 -8.73
CA LYS A 92 -6.40 5.48 -9.47
C LYS A 92 -6.87 4.14 -10.02
N THR A 93 -7.53 3.34 -9.19
CA THR A 93 -7.93 1.97 -9.56
C THR A 93 -9.25 1.90 -10.32
N GLY A 94 -10.08 2.94 -10.25
CA GLY A 94 -11.45 2.97 -10.75
C GLY A 94 -12.41 2.08 -9.94
N LYS A 95 -12.02 1.61 -8.75
CA LYS A 95 -12.84 0.72 -7.91
C LYS A 95 -13.67 1.54 -6.91
N ASP A 96 -14.88 1.07 -6.61
CA ASP A 96 -15.78 1.65 -5.59
C ASP A 96 -15.11 1.63 -4.20
N LEU A 97 -15.36 2.67 -3.40
CA LEU A 97 -14.88 2.79 -2.01
C LEU A 97 -15.13 1.54 -1.17
N LYS A 98 -16.24 0.81 -1.41
CA LYS A 98 -16.58 -0.45 -0.72
C LYS A 98 -15.60 -1.60 -1.00
N LYS A 99 -14.77 -1.47 -2.03
CA LYS A 99 -13.72 -2.45 -2.39
C LYS A 99 -12.39 -2.11 -1.74
N ILE A 100 -12.22 -0.91 -1.22
CA ILE A 100 -10.98 -0.46 -0.59
C ILE A 100 -10.95 -0.97 0.84
N LYS A 101 -9.84 -1.62 1.20
CA LYS A 101 -9.63 -2.25 2.51
C LYS A 101 -8.32 -1.76 3.12
N ILE A 102 -8.19 -1.97 4.42
CA ILE A 102 -6.90 -1.88 5.11
C ILE A 102 -6.34 -3.29 5.17
N PHE A 103 -5.15 -3.48 4.59
CA PHE A 103 -4.37 -4.71 4.66
C PHE A 103 -3.25 -4.52 5.66
N THR A 104 -3.08 -5.51 6.53
CA THR A 104 -2.00 -5.57 7.51
C THR A 104 -1.33 -6.93 7.37
N GLY A 105 0.00 -6.98 7.42
CA GLY A 105 0.71 -8.24 7.29
C GLY A 105 2.18 -8.13 7.68
N GLU A 106 2.86 -9.26 7.55
CA GLU A 106 4.29 -9.43 7.76
C GLU A 106 4.86 -10.17 6.54
N ARG A 107 6.03 -9.77 6.06
CA ARG A 107 6.76 -10.41 4.98
C ARG A 107 8.18 -10.70 5.43
N SER A 108 8.68 -11.90 5.14
CA SER A 108 10.09 -12.22 5.36
C SER A 108 10.95 -11.41 4.38
N CYS A 109 12.01 -10.79 4.86
CA CYS A 109 12.96 -10.01 4.04
C CYS A 109 14.14 -10.87 3.58
#